data_AF-A0A7S9NGG5-F1
#
_entry.id   AF-A0A7S9NGG5-F1
#
_cell.length_a   1.000
_cell.length_b   1.000
_cell.length_c   1.000
_cell.angle_alpha   90.00
_cell.angle_beta   90.00
_cell.angle_gamma   90.00
#
_symmetry.space_group_name_H-M   'P 1'
#
loop_
_entity.id
_entity.type
_entity.pdbx_description
1 polymer ?
#
loop_
_entity_poly.entity_id
_entity_poly.type
_entity_poly.pdbx_seq_one_letter_code
_entity_poly.pdbx_strand_id
1 'polypeptide(L)'
;MTFKNGILALACVLFVGCASSNQRIIDQANKNNLENFYAYKLVKIKETSQVEVYQEMPNGEIAPSFAPLGSVLGNDVILGINKQCGFEPKDLKEVRVVSHDEARGFGFEVWVFNDPLSQRDEKITAISVILKATPNIGGTDINYKIPKDCHNEKPMTFVFGK
;
A
#
# COMPACT_ATOMS: atom_id res chain seq x y z
N MET A 1 5.13 -26.48 -38.54
CA MET A 1 3.82 -26.67 -37.89
C MET A 1 3.79 -25.88 -36.59
N THR A 2 2.75 -25.08 -36.47
CA THR A 2 2.34 -24.14 -35.43
C THR A 2 2.01 -24.75 -34.06
N PHE A 3 2.40 -24.06 -32.99
CA PHE A 3 1.70 -24.01 -31.69
C PHE A 3 1.70 -22.54 -31.23
N LYS A 4 0.75 -21.71 -31.68
CA LYS A 4 -0.52 -21.33 -31.01
C LYS A 4 -0.39 -20.95 -29.52
N ASN A 5 -0.35 -19.64 -29.29
CA ASN A 5 -1.16 -18.83 -28.36
C ASN A 5 -1.50 -19.41 -26.98
N GLY A 6 -0.83 -18.89 -25.95
CA GLY A 6 -1.35 -18.84 -24.58
C GLY A 6 -1.72 -17.40 -24.22
N ILE A 7 -2.96 -16.99 -24.51
CA ILE A 7 -3.51 -15.72 -24.02
C ILE A 7 -3.66 -15.86 -22.51
N LEU A 8 -2.90 -15.08 -21.74
CA LEU A 8 -3.12 -14.88 -20.31
C LEU A 8 -4.54 -14.33 -20.13
N ALA A 9 -5.44 -15.16 -19.61
CA ALA A 9 -6.78 -14.73 -19.24
C ALA A 9 -6.68 -13.76 -18.05
N LEU A 10 -6.83 -12.46 -18.33
CA LEU A 10 -7.08 -11.45 -17.32
C LEU A 10 -8.46 -11.78 -16.71
N ALA A 11 -8.47 -12.31 -15.49
CA ALA A 11 -9.70 -12.63 -14.78
C ALA A 11 -10.38 -11.33 -14.32
N CYS A 12 -11.14 -10.70 -15.21
CA CYS A 12 -12.07 -9.63 -14.87
C CYS A 12 -13.29 -10.24 -14.19
N VAL A 13 -13.36 -10.16 -12.85
CA VAL A 13 -14.57 -10.54 -12.12
C VAL A 13 -15.60 -9.41 -12.30
N LEU A 14 -16.63 -9.65 -13.11
CA LEU A 14 -17.72 -8.72 -13.36
C LEU A 14 -18.84 -8.95 -12.32
N PHE A 15 -18.96 -8.05 -11.35
CA PHE A 15 -20.16 -7.98 -10.51
C PHE A 15 -21.14 -6.96 -11.10
N VAL A 16 -22.33 -7.42 -11.47
CA VAL A 16 -23.46 -6.55 -11.87
C VAL A 16 -24.15 -6.12 -10.58
N GLY A 17 -23.92 -4.86 -10.16
CA GLY A 17 -24.47 -4.31 -8.92
C GLY A 17 -24.90 -2.86 -9.11
N CYS A 18 -26.06 -2.49 -8.57
CA CYS A 18 -26.53 -1.10 -8.52
C CYS A 18 -25.42 -0.19 -7.98
N ALA A 19 -25.20 0.98 -8.55
CA ALA A 19 -24.08 1.88 -8.22
C ALA A 19 -23.89 2.18 -6.71
N SER A 20 -24.96 2.15 -5.91
CA SER A 20 -24.88 2.29 -4.44
C SER A 20 -24.23 1.09 -3.73
N SER A 21 -24.28 -0.10 -4.33
CA SER A 21 -23.68 -1.33 -3.80
C SER A 21 -22.18 -1.42 -4.07
N ASN A 22 -21.70 -0.94 -5.23
CA ASN A 22 -20.28 -1.00 -5.61
C ASN A 22 -19.40 -0.16 -4.68
N GLN A 23 -19.82 1.09 -4.41
CA GLN A 23 -19.09 1.95 -3.48
C GLN A 23 -19.03 1.34 -2.07
N ARG A 24 -20.13 0.72 -1.60
CA ARG A 24 -20.15 0.05 -0.29
C ARG A 24 -19.18 -1.14 -0.22
N ILE A 25 -19.04 -1.92 -1.31
CA ILE A 25 -18.06 -3.02 -1.38
C ILE A 25 -16.64 -2.47 -1.28
N ILE A 26 -16.34 -1.40 -2.03
CA ILE A 26 -15.03 -0.75 -2.00
C ILE A 26 -14.73 -0.14 -0.63
N ASP A 27 -15.70 0.54 -0.01
CA ASP A 27 -15.55 1.13 1.31
C ASP A 27 -15.28 0.06 2.37
N GLN A 28 -15.98 -1.08 2.30
CA GLN A 28 -15.74 -2.19 3.21
C GLN A 28 -14.36 -2.83 3.00
N ALA A 29 -13.92 -3.00 1.75
CA ALA A 29 -12.59 -3.50 1.44
C ALA A 29 -11.50 -2.54 1.97
N ASN A 30 -11.65 -1.23 1.74
CA ASN A 30 -10.74 -0.22 2.24
C ASN A 30 -10.72 -0.12 3.77
N LYS A 31 -11.88 -0.28 4.42
CA LYS A 31 -11.96 -0.39 5.88
C LYS A 31 -11.19 -1.60 6.40
N ASN A 32 -11.39 -2.77 5.79
CA ASN A 32 -10.66 -3.98 6.17
C ASN A 32 -9.15 -3.81 5.95
N ASN A 33 -8.74 -3.20 4.83
CA ASN A 33 -7.33 -2.89 4.55
C ASN A 33 -6.72 -1.99 5.63
N LEU A 34 -7.46 -0.95 6.06
CA LEU A 34 -7.04 -0.06 7.14
C LEU A 34 -6.88 -0.81 8.47
N GLU A 35 -7.86 -1.63 8.85
CA GLU A 35 -7.82 -2.43 10.09
C GLU A 35 -6.67 -3.45 10.12
N ASN A 36 -6.21 -3.90 8.96
CA ASN A 36 -5.11 -4.86 8.83
C ASN A 36 -3.75 -4.22 8.52
N PHE A 37 -3.64 -2.90 8.57
CA PHE A 37 -2.43 -2.14 8.22
C PHE A 37 -1.91 -2.46 6.81
N TYR A 38 -2.80 -2.63 5.84
CA TYR A 38 -2.41 -2.91 4.47
C TYR A 38 -1.92 -1.64 3.77
N ALA A 39 -0.83 -1.77 3.01
CA ALA A 39 -0.12 -0.64 2.41
C ALA A 39 -0.89 0.03 1.25
N TYR A 40 -1.99 -0.57 0.79
CA TYR A 40 -2.77 -0.11 -0.36
C TYR A 40 -4.26 0.08 -0.05
N LYS A 41 -4.88 1.01 -0.76
CA LYS A 41 -6.34 1.22 -0.81
C LYS A 41 -6.84 1.17 -2.25
N LEU A 42 -8.07 0.74 -2.46
CA LEU A 42 -8.74 0.81 -3.74
C LEU A 42 -9.20 2.25 -4.00
N VAL A 43 -8.75 2.80 -5.12
CA VAL A 43 -9.09 4.15 -5.58
C VAL A 43 -9.77 4.05 -6.94
N LYS A 44 -10.86 4.80 -7.14
CA LYS A 44 -11.53 4.91 -8.43
C LYS A 44 -10.60 5.62 -9.42
N ILE A 45 -10.17 4.93 -10.47
CA ILE A 45 -9.26 5.47 -11.50
C ILE A 45 -9.99 5.82 -12.79
N LYS A 46 -11.19 5.25 -13.01
CA LYS A 46 -11.99 5.52 -14.20
C LYS A 46 -13.47 5.36 -13.90
N GLU A 47 -14.27 6.28 -14.44
CA GLU A 47 -15.72 6.20 -14.41
C GLU A 47 -16.27 6.54 -15.79
N THR A 48 -17.15 5.70 -16.31
CA THR A 48 -17.91 5.99 -17.54
C THR A 48 -19.41 5.77 -17.28
N SER A 49 -20.22 5.95 -18.32
CA SER A 49 -21.63 5.59 -18.30
C SER A 49 -21.88 4.09 -18.13
N GLN A 50 -20.87 3.24 -18.38
CA GLN A 50 -21.00 1.78 -18.40
C GLN A 50 -20.22 1.09 -17.28
N VAL A 51 -19.09 1.66 -16.85
CA VAL A 51 -18.19 0.99 -15.91
C VAL A 51 -17.58 1.93 -14.88
N GLU A 52 -17.26 1.37 -13.72
CA GLU A 52 -16.36 1.96 -12.73
C GLU A 52 -15.14 1.06 -12.56
N VAL A 53 -13.95 1.64 -12.59
CA VAL A 53 -12.69 0.92 -12.42
C VAL A 53 -11.97 1.43 -11.19
N TYR A 54 -11.60 0.51 -10.31
CA TYR A 54 -10.84 0.78 -9.10
C TYR A 54 -9.51 0.03 -9.15
N GLN A 55 -8.44 0.64 -8.65
CA GLN A 55 -7.11 0.06 -8.60
C GLN A 55 -6.48 0.30 -7.22
N GLU A 56 -5.65 -0.64 -6.77
CA GLU A 56 -4.84 -0.45 -5.57
C GLU A 56 -3.80 0.66 -5.76
N MET A 57 -3.85 1.66 -4.89
CA MET A 57 -2.87 2.76 -4.78
C MET A 57 -2.28 2.79 -3.37
N PRO A 58 -1.01 3.23 -3.18
CA PRO A 58 -0.44 3.40 -1.85
C PRO A 58 -1.38 4.19 -0.92
N ASN A 59 -1.59 3.66 0.28
CA ASN A 59 -2.54 4.21 1.25
C ASN A 59 -2.00 5.50 1.88
N GLY A 60 -2.88 6.30 2.48
CA GLY A 60 -2.53 7.56 3.15
C GLY A 60 -2.27 8.72 2.20
N GLU A 61 -1.85 9.85 2.78
CA GLU A 61 -1.53 11.10 2.09
C GLU A 61 -0.06 11.45 2.27
N ILE A 62 0.57 12.08 1.28
CA ILE A 62 1.97 12.51 1.38
C ILE A 62 2.06 13.61 2.43
N ALA A 63 2.73 13.32 3.53
CA ALA A 63 2.85 14.20 4.69
C ALA A 63 4.13 13.88 5.48
N PRO A 64 4.59 14.80 6.36
CA PRO A 64 5.73 14.54 7.21
C PRO A 64 5.54 13.27 8.06
N SER A 65 6.57 12.44 8.11
CA SER A 65 6.58 11.21 8.90
C SER A 65 6.68 11.50 10.40
N PHE A 66 6.06 10.65 11.21
CA PHE A 66 6.28 10.49 12.65
C PHE A 66 7.72 10.06 12.97
N ALA A 67 8.38 9.42 12.00
CA ALA A 67 9.79 9.03 12.02
C ALA A 67 10.55 9.69 10.84
N PRO A 68 10.79 11.03 10.87
CA PRO A 68 11.45 11.72 9.77
C PRO A 68 12.80 11.09 9.40
N LEU A 69 13.11 10.99 8.11
CA LEU A 69 14.43 10.56 7.66
C LEU A 69 15.54 11.43 8.28
N GLY A 70 16.63 10.80 8.69
CA GLY A 70 17.75 11.46 9.38
C GLY A 70 17.55 11.61 10.90
N SER A 71 16.33 11.44 11.42
CA SER A 71 16.13 11.24 12.85
C SER A 71 16.60 9.85 13.28
N VAL A 72 16.83 9.65 14.59
CA VAL A 72 17.19 8.32 15.13
C VAL A 72 16.13 7.28 14.75
N LEU A 73 14.85 7.58 15.00
CA LEU A 73 13.75 6.67 14.69
C LEU A 73 13.61 6.41 13.18
N GLY A 74 13.72 7.44 12.35
CA GLY A 74 13.67 7.27 10.89
C GLY A 74 14.81 6.41 10.34
N ASN A 75 16.01 6.54 10.92
CA ASN A 75 17.14 5.70 10.57
C ASN A 75 16.93 4.24 11.00
N ASP A 76 16.32 4.01 12.16
CA ASP A 76 15.96 2.66 12.64
C ASP A 76 14.90 2.00 11.73
N VAL A 77 13.90 2.77 11.27
CA VAL A 77 12.90 2.32 10.28
C VAL A 77 13.59 1.87 8.99
N ILE A 78 14.43 2.73 8.39
CA ILE A 78 15.14 2.37 7.16
C ILE A 78 16.07 1.18 7.38
N LEU A 79 16.80 1.12 8.50
CA LEU A 79 17.69 0.00 8.79
C LEU A 79 16.92 -1.32 8.89
N GLY A 80 15.73 -1.31 9.49
CA GLY A 80 14.86 -2.48 9.58
C GLY A 80 14.38 -2.94 8.20
N ILE A 81 13.97 -2.01 7.35
CA ILE A 81 13.55 -2.30 5.97
C ILE A 81 14.72 -2.78 5.13
N ASN A 82 15.89 -2.14 5.22
CA ASN A 82 17.10 -2.51 4.51
C ASN A 82 17.55 -3.93 4.85
N LYS A 83 17.53 -4.31 6.14
CA LYS A 83 17.89 -5.66 6.57
C LYS A 83 16.97 -6.73 6.01
N GLN A 84 15.70 -6.42 5.76
CA GLN A 84 14.71 -7.38 5.27
C GLN A 84 14.61 -7.40 3.74
N CYS A 85 14.75 -6.24 3.10
CA CYS A 85 14.44 -6.04 1.68
C CYS A 85 15.57 -5.41 0.85
N GLY A 86 16.65 -4.97 1.48
CA GLY A 86 17.75 -4.31 0.79
C GLY A 86 17.49 -2.87 0.35
N PHE A 87 16.28 -2.33 0.52
CA PHE A 87 16.01 -0.93 0.18
C PHE A 87 16.86 0.03 1.02
N GLU A 88 17.49 0.98 0.36
CA GLU A 88 18.31 2.03 0.96
C GLU A 88 17.53 3.35 1.10
N PRO A 89 18.01 4.31 1.91
CA PRO A 89 17.34 5.61 2.04
C PRO A 89 17.12 6.31 0.69
N LYS A 90 18.05 6.15 -0.26
CA LYS A 90 17.97 6.75 -1.61
C LYS A 90 16.83 6.16 -2.46
N ASP A 91 16.37 4.96 -2.12
CA ASP A 91 15.29 4.29 -2.83
C ASP A 91 13.92 4.77 -2.33
N LEU A 92 13.85 5.42 -1.15
CA LEU A 92 12.61 5.98 -0.64
C LEU A 92 12.13 7.12 -1.54
N LYS A 93 10.98 6.91 -2.18
CA LYS A 93 10.31 7.87 -3.04
C LYS A 93 9.49 8.87 -2.24
N GLU A 94 8.67 8.36 -1.33
CA GLU A 94 7.77 9.17 -0.51
C GLU A 94 7.33 8.41 0.75
N VAL A 95 6.90 9.17 1.76
CA VAL A 95 6.18 8.63 2.92
C VAL A 95 4.75 9.14 2.85
N ARG A 96 3.80 8.23 3.08
CA ARG A 96 2.38 8.53 3.13
C ARG A 96 1.85 8.23 4.53
N VAL A 97 1.27 9.22 5.18
CA VAL A 97 0.68 9.08 6.50
C VAL A 97 -0.75 8.58 6.35
N VAL A 98 -1.05 7.44 6.98
CA VAL A 98 -2.41 6.88 7.01
C VAL A 98 -3.12 7.32 8.29
N SER A 99 -2.43 7.25 9.43
CA SER A 99 -2.97 7.69 10.72
C SER A 99 -1.83 8.05 11.67
N HIS A 100 -1.92 9.24 12.28
CA HIS A 100 -1.13 9.63 13.44
C HIS A 100 -2.06 9.90 14.60
N ASP A 101 -1.82 9.23 15.72
CA ASP A 101 -2.48 9.48 17.00
C ASP A 101 -1.38 9.81 18.02
N GLU A 102 -1.03 11.10 18.08
CA GLU A 102 0.04 11.61 18.95
C GLU A 102 -0.25 11.34 20.43
N ALA A 103 -1.53 11.41 20.84
CA ALA A 103 -1.93 11.17 22.22
C ALA A 103 -1.65 9.72 22.66
N ARG A 104 -1.72 8.77 21.72
CA ARG A 104 -1.37 7.37 21.96
C ARG A 104 0.05 7.01 21.54
N GLY A 105 0.82 7.97 21.01
CA GLY A 105 2.15 7.75 20.45
C GLY A 105 2.12 6.71 19.33
N PHE A 106 1.09 6.73 18.49
CA PHE A 106 0.87 5.76 17.44
C PHE A 106 0.99 6.40 16.05
N GLY A 107 1.74 5.74 15.16
CA GLY A 107 1.82 6.10 13.74
C GLY A 107 1.61 4.89 12.84
N PHE A 108 0.74 5.03 11.85
CA PHE A 108 0.64 4.12 10.72
C PHE A 108 0.95 4.90 9.45
N GLU A 109 2.04 4.50 8.80
CA GLU A 109 2.54 5.10 7.58
C GLU A 109 2.77 4.03 6.52
N VAL A 110 2.85 4.49 5.28
CA VAL A 110 3.22 3.69 4.13
C VAL A 110 4.45 4.33 3.51
N TRP A 111 5.56 3.62 3.57
CA TRP A 111 6.84 4.05 3.02
C TRP A 111 6.97 3.44 1.63
N VAL A 112 7.04 4.31 0.61
CA VAL A 112 7.02 3.92 -0.79
C VAL A 112 8.43 4.03 -1.36
N PHE A 113 8.92 2.92 -1.91
CA PHE A 113 10.25 2.80 -2.48
C PHE A 113 10.17 2.68 -3.99
N ASN A 114 11.12 3.27 -4.70
CA ASN A 114 11.40 2.96 -6.09
C ASN A 114 11.96 1.53 -6.14
N ASP A 115 11.31 0.66 -6.91
CA ASP A 115 11.60 -0.76 -6.98
C ASP A 115 11.47 -1.26 -8.43
N PRO A 116 12.60 -1.40 -9.15
CA PRO A 116 12.59 -1.93 -10.52
C PRO A 116 12.06 -3.37 -10.64
N LEU A 117 12.17 -4.16 -9.57
CA LEU A 117 11.73 -5.56 -9.53
C LEU A 117 10.24 -5.70 -9.25
N SER A 118 9.59 -4.65 -8.75
CA SER A 118 8.13 -4.57 -8.64
C SER A 118 7.45 -4.84 -9.97
N GLN A 119 6.38 -5.63 -9.94
CA GLN A 119 5.56 -5.92 -11.10
C GLN A 119 4.49 -4.83 -11.35
N ARG A 120 4.39 -3.82 -10.47
CA ARG A 120 3.55 -2.64 -10.70
C ARG A 120 4.11 -1.80 -11.84
N ASP A 121 3.23 -1.15 -12.59
CA ASP A 121 3.62 -0.31 -13.74
C ASP A 121 4.52 0.86 -13.31
N GLU A 122 4.26 1.41 -12.14
CA GLU A 122 5.00 2.55 -11.57
C GLU A 122 6.38 2.18 -11.01
N LYS A 123 6.72 0.87 -10.97
CA LYS A 123 7.97 0.37 -10.39
C LYS A 123 8.19 0.85 -8.96
N ILE A 124 7.16 0.66 -8.13
CA ILE A 124 7.18 0.98 -6.71
C ILE A 124 6.85 -0.24 -5.85
N THR A 125 7.39 -0.24 -4.64
CA THR A 125 6.96 -1.13 -3.56
C THR A 125 6.56 -0.29 -2.35
N ALA A 126 5.42 -0.60 -1.74
CA ALA A 126 4.93 0.12 -0.57
C ALA A 126 4.92 -0.80 0.65
N ILE A 127 5.55 -0.34 1.74
CA ILE A 127 5.67 -1.09 2.99
C ILE A 127 4.93 -0.33 4.08
N SER A 128 4.03 -1.02 4.79
CA SER A 128 3.41 -0.44 5.98
C SER A 128 4.42 -0.38 7.11
N VAL A 129 4.56 0.79 7.73
CA VAL A 129 5.38 1.03 8.91
C VAL A 129 4.43 1.43 10.04
N ILE A 130 4.43 0.63 11.11
CA ILE A 130 3.58 0.82 12.28
C ILE A 130 4.50 1.13 13.47
N LEU A 131 4.34 2.33 14.00
CA LEU A 131 5.13 2.90 15.08
C LEU A 131 4.26 2.99 16.33
N LYS A 132 4.75 2.46 17.45
CA LYS A 132 4.05 2.55 18.73
C LYS A 132 5.03 2.91 19.84
N ALA A 133 4.87 4.09 20.42
CA ALA A 133 5.69 4.54 21.54
C ALA A 133 5.55 3.60 22.75
N THR A 134 6.66 3.36 23.43
CA THR A 134 6.75 2.51 24.63
C THR A 134 7.10 3.34 25.86
N PRO A 135 6.18 4.21 26.35
CA PRO A 135 6.51 5.25 27.33
C PRO A 135 7.09 4.73 28.65
N ASN A 136 6.72 3.51 29.06
CA ASN A 136 7.16 2.93 30.32
C ASN A 136 8.62 2.46 30.33
N ILE A 137 9.19 2.15 29.15
CA ILE A 137 10.57 1.65 29.02
C ILE A 137 11.46 2.56 28.17
N GLY A 138 10.86 3.60 27.57
CA GLY A 138 11.49 4.44 26.57
C GLY A 138 11.58 3.72 25.22
N GLY A 139 11.38 4.45 24.13
CA GLY A 139 11.52 3.95 22.76
C GLY A 139 10.22 3.86 21.97
N THR A 140 10.29 3.12 20.86
CA THR A 140 9.19 2.93 19.91
C THR A 140 9.31 1.54 19.30
N ASP A 141 8.25 0.74 19.41
CA ASP A 141 8.14 -0.51 18.68
C ASP A 141 7.90 -0.20 17.20
N ILE A 142 8.69 -0.81 16.33
CA ILE A 142 8.59 -0.66 14.88
C ILE A 142 8.16 -2.00 14.30
N ASN A 143 7.00 -2.02 13.66
CA ASN A 143 6.48 -3.20 12.97
C ASN A 143 6.29 -2.89 11.48
N TYR A 144 6.52 -3.90 10.65
CA TYR A 144 6.42 -3.78 9.19
C TYR A 144 5.38 -4.76 8.64
N LYS A 145 4.62 -4.34 7.61
CA LYS A 145 3.94 -5.28 6.71
C LYS A 145 4.64 -5.21 5.35
N ILE A 146 5.54 -6.15 5.15
CA ILE A 146 6.35 -6.26 3.95
C ILE A 146 5.64 -7.19 2.95
N PRO A 147 5.54 -6.83 1.66
CA PRO A 147 5.01 -7.73 0.64
C PRO A 147 5.90 -8.98 0.50
N LYS A 148 5.34 -10.03 -0.09
CA LYS A 148 6.09 -11.26 -0.37
C LYS A 148 7.33 -10.94 -1.21
N ASP A 149 8.46 -11.54 -0.85
CA ASP A 149 9.75 -11.36 -1.52
C ASP A 149 10.20 -9.90 -1.64
N CYS A 150 9.65 -8.99 -0.82
CA CYS A 150 9.95 -7.56 -0.81
C CYS A 150 9.59 -6.78 -2.07
N HIS A 151 8.87 -7.38 -3.02
CA HIS A 151 8.50 -6.74 -4.28
C HIS A 151 7.01 -6.83 -4.50
N ASN A 152 6.37 -5.71 -4.81
CA ASN A 152 4.93 -5.72 -5.06
C ASN A 152 4.58 -6.44 -6.36
N GLU A 153 3.54 -7.28 -6.27
CA GLU A 153 2.91 -7.90 -7.42
C GLU A 153 2.09 -6.87 -8.23
N LYS A 154 1.57 -7.29 -9.38
CA LYS A 154 0.68 -6.45 -10.20
C LYS A 154 -0.51 -5.99 -9.35
N PRO A 155 -0.92 -4.71 -9.46
CA PRO A 155 -2.04 -4.20 -8.70
C PRO A 155 -3.32 -4.94 -9.05
N MET A 156 -4.12 -5.28 -8.03
CA MET A 156 -5.48 -5.73 -8.28
C MET A 156 -6.31 -4.58 -8.87
N THR A 157 -7.10 -4.90 -9.90
CA THR A 157 -8.02 -3.97 -10.55
C THR A 157 -9.42 -4.56 -10.50
N PHE A 158 -10.37 -3.77 -10.03
CA PHE A 158 -11.78 -4.13 -9.92
C PHE A 158 -12.59 -3.35 -10.95
N VAL A 159 -13.44 -4.03 -11.69
CA VAL A 159 -14.31 -3.44 -12.71
C VAL A 159 -15.75 -3.77 -12.38
N PHE A 160 -16.56 -2.75 -12.12
CA PHE A 160 -17.99 -2.90 -11.90
C PHE A 160 -18.76 -2.41 -13.11
N GLY A 161 -19.74 -3.20 -13.56
CA GLY A 161 -20.72 -2.76 -14.56
C GLY A 161 -21.82 -1.93 -13.89
N LYS A 162 -22.25 -0.86 -14.56
CA LYS A 162 -23.41 -0.03 -14.17
C LYS A 162 -24.70 -0.51 -14.82
#